data_AF-A0A2A2RR43-F1
#
_entry.id   AF-A0A2A2RR43-F1
#
_cell.length_a   1.000
_cell.length_b   1.000
_cell.length_c   1.000
_cell.angle_alpha   90.00
_cell.angle_beta   90.00
_cell.angle_gamma   90.00
#
_symmetry.space_group_name_H-M   'P 1'
#
loop_
_entity.id
_entity.type
_entity.pdbx_description
1 polymer ?
#
loop_
_entity_poly.entity_id
_entity_poly.type
_entity_poly.pdbx_seq_one_letter_code
_entity_poly.pdbx_strand_id
1 'polypeptide(L)'
;MKKHLIAALVLGALVAVSPTSQAQEKKGRPDAAEQLKQMAEQLALTPEQKTKLEPILKEQGEKLRALFTDQNTPQEDRRKKMVELRTEFAGKIKAVLTKEQGEKFDKVMAEQAAKRKQK
;
A
#
# COMPACT_ATOMS: atom_id res chain seq x y z
N MET A 1 58.20 -3.19 -32.65
CA MET A 1 59.07 -1.99 -32.63
C MET A 1 58.42 -0.91 -31.77
N LYS A 2 59.17 -0.44 -30.77
CA LYS A 2 59.15 0.89 -30.11
C LYS A 2 57.77 1.45 -29.69
N LYS A 3 57.44 1.33 -28.39
CA LYS A 3 57.61 2.37 -27.34
C LYS A 3 56.72 3.59 -27.59
N HIS A 4 55.75 3.84 -26.71
CA HIS A 4 55.66 5.09 -25.94
C HIS A 4 54.86 4.84 -24.64
N LEU A 5 55.61 4.89 -23.53
CA LEU A 5 55.12 5.20 -22.20
C LEU A 5 54.75 6.68 -22.16
N ILE A 6 53.56 7.00 -21.63
CA ILE A 6 53.35 8.26 -20.90
C ILE A 6 52.76 7.89 -19.54
N ALA A 7 53.61 8.01 -18.53
CA ALA A 7 53.23 8.17 -17.15
C ALA A 7 52.75 9.61 -16.94
N ALA A 8 51.64 9.80 -16.22
CA ALA A 8 51.45 10.96 -15.35
C ALA A 8 50.16 10.83 -14.54
N LEU A 9 50.34 10.79 -13.22
CA LEU A 9 49.55 11.50 -12.22
C LEU A 9 48.17 10.94 -11.85
N VAL A 10 48.22 9.92 -10.98
CA VAL A 10 47.27 9.75 -9.89
C VAL A 10 47.26 11.01 -9.03
N LEU A 11 46.13 11.73 -8.97
CA LEU A 11 45.56 12.26 -7.72
C LEU A 11 44.25 12.99 -8.06
N GLY A 12 43.14 12.46 -7.53
CA GLY A 12 41.83 13.08 -7.65
C GLY A 12 40.79 12.08 -7.19
N ALA A 13 40.52 12.09 -5.89
CA ALA A 13 39.54 11.23 -5.23
C ALA A 13 38.20 11.35 -5.96
N LEU A 14 37.87 10.35 -6.80
CA LEU A 14 36.53 10.22 -7.35
C LEU A 14 35.68 9.60 -6.24
N VAL A 15 34.90 10.46 -5.59
CA VAL A 15 33.82 10.08 -4.68
C VAL A 15 33.04 8.95 -5.35
N ALA A 16 33.11 7.76 -4.74
CA ALA A 16 32.24 6.65 -5.07
C ALA A 16 30.81 7.06 -4.72
N VAL A 17 30.15 7.77 -5.62
CA VAL A 17 28.69 7.81 -5.66
C VAL A 17 28.28 6.42 -6.15
N SER A 18 28.27 5.46 -5.21
CA SER A 18 27.34 4.35 -5.35
C SER A 18 25.98 4.99 -5.60
N PRO A 19 25.23 4.60 -6.65
CA PRO A 19 23.80 4.82 -6.61
C PRO A 19 23.35 3.97 -5.42
N THR A 20 23.32 4.60 -4.24
CA THR A 20 22.33 4.27 -3.25
C THR A 20 21.05 4.23 -4.06
N SER A 21 20.58 3.01 -4.32
CA SER A 21 19.18 2.75 -4.51
C SER A 21 18.51 3.45 -3.36
N GLN A 22 18.16 4.72 -3.58
CA GLN A 22 16.97 5.29 -3.01
C GLN A 22 15.87 4.39 -3.59
N ALA A 23 15.70 3.23 -2.96
CA ALA A 23 14.39 2.79 -2.58
C ALA A 23 13.78 4.05 -2.00
N GLN A 24 13.09 4.81 -2.85
CA GLN A 24 12.03 5.68 -2.41
C GLN A 24 11.36 4.81 -1.37
N GLU A 25 11.45 5.22 -0.11
CA GLU A 25 10.46 4.89 0.88
C GLU A 25 9.17 5.34 0.21
N LYS A 26 8.61 4.45 -0.60
CA LYS A 26 7.24 4.51 -1.04
C LYS A 26 6.60 4.66 0.31
N LYS A 27 6.06 5.85 0.57
CA LYS A 27 4.96 6.06 1.50
C LYS A 27 3.80 5.25 0.93
N GLY A 28 4.02 3.94 0.95
CA GLY A 28 3.25 2.90 0.34
C GLY A 28 2.08 2.72 1.25
N ARG A 29 0.96 2.31 0.66
CA ARG A 29 -0.23 1.99 1.41
C ARG A 29 0.13 1.17 2.65
N PRO A 30 -0.52 1.42 3.79
CA PRO A 30 -0.28 0.67 5.01
C PRO A 30 -0.35 -0.83 4.70
N ASP A 31 0.60 -1.58 5.27
CA ASP A 31 0.62 -3.02 5.16
C ASP A 31 -0.66 -3.61 5.77
N ALA A 32 -1.03 -4.83 5.36
CA ALA A 32 -2.24 -5.48 5.85
C ALA A 32 -2.26 -5.58 7.39
N ALA A 33 -1.10 -5.80 8.02
CA ALA A 33 -0.96 -5.83 9.47
C ALA A 33 -1.23 -4.46 10.13
N GLU A 34 -0.76 -3.38 9.51
CA GLU A 34 -0.99 -2.01 10.00
C GLU A 34 -2.46 -1.61 9.83
N GLN A 35 -3.06 -1.96 8.69
CA GLN A 35 -4.49 -1.76 8.45
C GLN A 35 -5.34 -2.55 9.46
N LEU A 36 -4.96 -3.80 9.77
CA LEU A 36 -5.63 -4.60 10.79
C LEU A 36 -5.50 -3.98 12.18
N LYS A 37 -4.32 -3.47 12.54
CA LYS A 37 -4.09 -2.79 13.83
C LYS A 37 -4.97 -1.56 13.98
N GLN A 38 -5.01 -0.70 12.96
CA GLN A 38 -5.85 0.50 12.97
C GLN A 38 -7.34 0.14 13.08
N MET A 39 -7.79 -0.86 12.33
CA MET A 39 -9.19 -1.30 12.37
C MET A 39 -9.54 -1.95 13.71
N ALA A 40 -8.60 -2.69 14.31
CA ALA A 40 -8.73 -3.27 15.65
C ALA A 40 -8.91 -2.21 16.73
N GLU A 41 -8.12 -1.14 16.70
CA GLU A 41 -8.23 -0.02 17.64
C GLU A 41 -9.52 0.76 17.42
N GLN A 42 -9.88 1.05 16.16
CA GLN A 42 -11.07 1.82 15.85
C GLN A 42 -12.37 1.08 16.16
N LEU A 43 -12.45 -0.22 15.87
CA LEU A 43 -13.68 -1.00 16.02
C LEU A 43 -13.69 -1.88 17.28
N ALA A 44 -12.66 -1.80 18.12
CA ALA A 44 -12.48 -2.66 19.28
C ALA A 44 -12.65 -4.15 18.91
N LEU A 45 -11.92 -4.61 17.89
CA LEU A 45 -12.04 -5.98 17.37
C LEU A 45 -11.59 -7.02 18.39
N THR A 46 -12.34 -8.11 18.51
CA THR A 46 -11.96 -9.27 19.33
C THR A 46 -10.82 -10.06 18.68
N PRO A 47 -10.06 -10.89 19.43
CA PRO A 47 -9.02 -11.73 18.86
C PRO A 47 -9.52 -12.61 17.71
N GLU A 48 -10.71 -13.20 17.85
CA GLU A 48 -11.33 -14.03 16.81
C GLU A 48 -11.65 -13.25 15.53
N GLN A 49 -12.13 -12.00 15.68
CA GLN A 49 -12.40 -11.13 14.53
C GLN A 49 -11.11 -10.75 13.82
N LYS A 50 -10.03 -10.46 14.56
CA LYS A 50 -8.72 -10.15 13.98
C LYS A 50 -8.20 -11.31 13.13
N THR A 51 -8.24 -12.54 13.65
CA THR A 51 -7.81 -13.74 12.93
C THR A 51 -8.61 -13.97 11.65
N LYS A 52 -9.92 -13.68 11.66
CA LYS A 52 -10.77 -13.78 10.45
C LYS A 52 -10.50 -12.67 9.43
N LEU A 53 -10.13 -11.48 9.90
CA LEU A 53 -9.92 -10.29 9.07
C LEU A 53 -8.53 -10.24 8.44
N GLU A 54 -7.51 -10.81 9.08
CA GLU A 54 -6.14 -10.83 8.57
C GLU A 54 -6.03 -11.37 7.12
N PRO A 55 -6.54 -12.58 6.77
CA PRO A 55 -6.47 -13.07 5.40
C PRO A 55 -7.29 -12.22 4.42
N ILE A 56 -8.41 -11.63 4.86
CA ILE A 56 -9.25 -10.73 4.04
C ILE A 56 -8.49 -9.46 3.69
N LEU A 57 -7.81 -8.85 4.67
CA LEU A 57 -7.02 -7.63 4.47
C LEU A 57 -5.76 -7.89 3.65
N LYS A 58 -5.14 -9.06 3.82
CA LYS A 58 -4.01 -9.50 2.99
C LYS A 58 -4.42 -9.63 1.52
N GLU A 59 -5.52 -10.36 1.25
CA GLU A 59 -6.07 -10.52 -0.11
C GLU A 59 -6.40 -9.15 -0.74
N GLN A 60 -7.02 -8.26 0.05
CA GLN A 60 -7.31 -6.89 -0.38
C GLN A 60 -6.02 -6.13 -0.76
N GLY A 61 -4.99 -6.21 0.08
CA GLY A 61 -3.69 -5.58 -0.15
C GLY A 61 -3.03 -6.07 -1.43
N GLU A 62 -3.03 -7.39 -1.66
CA GLU A 62 -2.48 -8.02 -2.87
C GLU A 62 -3.23 -7.61 -4.13
N LYS A 63 -4.57 -7.70 -4.15
CA LYS A 63 -5.39 -7.29 -5.31
C LYS A 63 -5.20 -5.82 -5.64
N LEU A 64 -5.12 -4.97 -4.62
CA LEU A 64 -4.91 -3.55 -4.84
C LEU A 64 -3.49 -3.29 -5.33
N ARG A 65 -2.47 -3.95 -4.77
CA ARG A 65 -1.09 -3.83 -5.25
C ARG A 65 -0.99 -4.22 -6.72
N ALA A 66 -1.57 -5.35 -7.11
CA ALA A 66 -1.61 -5.80 -8.50
C ALA A 66 -2.25 -4.76 -9.43
N LEU A 67 -3.40 -4.21 -9.01
CA LEU A 67 -4.09 -3.16 -9.76
C LEU A 67 -3.28 -1.87 -9.88
N PHE A 68 -2.50 -1.50 -8.86
CA PHE A 68 -1.63 -0.33 -8.89
C PHE A 68 -0.39 -0.53 -9.77
N THR A 69 0.18 -1.73 -9.78
CA THR A 69 1.37 -2.07 -10.58
C THR A 69 1.06 -2.37 -12.04
N ASP A 70 -0.19 -2.73 -12.35
CA ASP A 70 -0.65 -2.93 -13.72
C ASP A 70 -0.53 -1.60 -14.50
N GLN A 71 0.31 -1.56 -15.52
CA GLN A 71 0.49 -0.39 -16.40
C GLN A 71 -0.37 -0.46 -17.66
N ASN A 72 -0.99 -1.60 -17.94
CA ASN A 72 -1.74 -1.86 -19.16
C ASN A 72 -3.21 -1.45 -19.05
N THR A 73 -3.78 -1.48 -17.83
CA THR A 73 -5.17 -1.04 -17.61
C THR A 73 -5.29 0.49 -17.62
N PRO A 74 -6.18 1.08 -18.45
CA PRO A 74 -6.48 2.51 -18.44
C PRO A 74 -6.83 3.03 -17.06
N GLN A 75 -6.51 4.30 -16.80
CA GLN A 75 -6.71 4.89 -15.47
C GLN A 75 -8.18 4.85 -15.03
N GLU A 76 -9.13 5.06 -15.94
CA GLU A 76 -10.56 5.03 -15.64
C GLU A 76 -11.01 3.62 -15.19
N ASP A 77 -10.63 2.59 -15.94
CA ASP A 77 -10.95 1.20 -15.60
C ASP A 77 -10.29 0.76 -14.30
N ARG A 78 -9.06 1.24 -14.05
CA ARG A 78 -8.36 1.03 -12.79
C ARG A 78 -9.11 1.66 -11.61
N ARG A 79 -9.70 2.85 -11.81
CA ARG A 79 -10.54 3.49 -10.79
C ARG A 79 -11.82 2.69 -10.53
N LYS A 80 -12.50 2.22 -11.58
CA LYS A 80 -13.69 1.36 -11.46
C LYS A 80 -13.39 0.08 -10.67
N LYS A 81 -12.36 -0.67 -11.09
CA LYS A 81 -11.87 -1.87 -10.38
C LYS A 81 -11.50 -1.58 -8.92
N MET A 82 -10.89 -0.43 -8.64
CA MET A 82 -10.56 -0.05 -7.26
C MET A 82 -11.80 0.21 -6.40
N VAL A 83 -12.87 0.78 -6.97
CA VAL A 83 -14.15 0.96 -6.27
C VAL A 83 -14.81 -0.39 -6.01
N GLU A 84 -14.86 -1.27 -7.02
CA GLU A 84 -15.40 -2.62 -6.90
C GLU A 84 -14.70 -3.42 -5.80
N LEU A 85 -13.36 -3.47 -5.81
CA LEU A 85 -12.58 -4.14 -4.77
C LEU A 85 -12.88 -3.57 -3.38
N ARG A 86 -12.99 -2.24 -3.25
CA ARG A 86 -13.34 -1.63 -1.96
C ARG A 86 -14.71 -2.07 -1.47
N THR A 87 -15.70 -2.13 -2.36
CA THR A 87 -17.06 -2.58 -2.02
C THR A 87 -17.08 -4.07 -1.66
N GLU A 88 -16.43 -4.92 -2.45
CA GLU A 88 -16.33 -6.36 -2.21
C GLU A 88 -15.74 -6.64 -0.82
N PHE A 89 -14.58 -6.06 -0.52
CA PHE A 89 -13.91 -6.28 0.75
C PHE A 89 -14.60 -5.60 1.93
N ALA A 90 -15.27 -4.46 1.73
CA ALA A 90 -16.12 -3.87 2.77
C ALA A 90 -17.24 -4.83 3.19
N GLY A 91 -17.85 -5.54 2.23
CA GLY A 91 -18.84 -6.60 2.51
C GLY A 91 -18.24 -7.76 3.32
N LYS A 92 -17.07 -8.26 2.89
CA LYS A 92 -16.34 -9.33 3.60
C LYS A 92 -15.97 -8.94 5.03
N ILE A 93 -15.49 -7.72 5.23
CA ILE A 93 -15.14 -7.19 6.56
C ILE A 93 -16.39 -7.12 7.43
N LYS A 94 -17.48 -6.50 6.94
CA LYS A 94 -18.74 -6.37 7.68
C LYS A 94 -19.33 -7.70 8.14
N ALA A 95 -19.19 -8.77 7.35
CA ALA A 95 -19.68 -10.09 7.73
C ALA A 95 -19.00 -10.67 8.99
N VAL A 96 -17.83 -10.14 9.37
CA VAL A 96 -17.08 -10.53 10.58
C VAL A 96 -17.38 -9.60 11.77
N LEU A 97 -17.93 -8.42 11.51
CA LEU A 97 -18.22 -7.41 12.52
C LEU A 97 -19.59 -7.65 13.18
N THR A 98 -19.73 -7.18 14.41
CA THR A 98 -21.06 -7.02 15.02
C THR A 98 -21.80 -5.85 14.36
N LYS A 99 -23.12 -5.75 14.58
CA LYS A 99 -23.93 -4.65 14.05
C LYS A 99 -23.36 -3.27 14.44
N GLU A 100 -23.04 -3.09 15.72
CA GLU A 100 -22.49 -1.83 16.24
C GLU A 100 -21.12 -1.49 15.62
N GLN A 101 -20.25 -2.49 15.47
CA GLN A 101 -18.96 -2.32 14.81
C GLN A 101 -19.11 -2.01 13.32
N GLY A 102 -20.10 -2.62 12.66
CA GLY A 102 -20.43 -2.37 11.25
C GLY A 102 -20.90 -0.94 11.01
N GLU A 103 -21.75 -0.39 11.90
CA GLU A 103 -22.18 1.01 11.83
C GLU A 103 -21.00 1.97 12.03
N LYS A 104 -20.09 1.67 12.97
CA LYS A 104 -18.87 2.46 13.16
C LYS A 104 -17.95 2.39 11.94
N PHE A 105 -17.81 1.20 11.34
CA PHE A 105 -17.05 1.01 10.11
C PHE A 105 -17.61 1.84 8.96
N ASP A 106 -18.93 1.85 8.76
CA ASP A 106 -19.58 2.67 7.74
C ASP A 106 -19.32 4.15 7.92
N LYS A 107 -19.41 4.63 9.17
CA LYS A 107 -19.11 6.03 9.49
C LYS A 107 -17.66 6.39 9.12
N VAL A 108 -16.70 5.55 9.51
CA VAL A 108 -15.28 5.74 9.16
C VAL A 108 -15.09 5.76 7.64
N MET A 109 -15.74 4.86 6.91
CA MET A 109 -15.66 4.80 5.45
C MET A 109 -16.29 6.03 4.78
N ALA A 110 -17.42 6.51 5.29
CA ALA A 110 -18.08 7.72 4.80
C ALA A 110 -17.22 8.97 5.04
N GLU A 111 -16.63 9.11 6.22
CA GLU A 111 -15.71 10.21 6.55
C GLU A 111 -14.48 10.21 5.63
N GLN A 112 -13.89 9.04 5.36
CA GLN A 112 -12.78 8.92 4.41
C GLN A 112 -13.20 9.30 2.99
N ALA A 113 -14.40 8.90 2.56
CA ALA A 113 -14.93 9.27 1.25
C ALA A 113 -15.14 10.79 1.14
N ALA A 114 -15.68 11.41 2.19
CA ALA A 114 -15.86 12.87 2.26
C ALA A 114 -14.52 13.61 2.19
N LYS A 115 -13.50 13.18 2.95
CA LYS A 115 -12.15 13.76 2.91
C LYS A 115 -11.50 13.67 1.53
N ARG A 116 -11.78 12.61 0.76
CA ARG A 116 -11.27 12.47 -0.61
C ARG A 116 -11.95 13.40 -1.60
N LYS A 117 -13.20 13.81 -1.36
CA LYS A 117 -13.92 14.77 -2.21
C LYS A 117 -13.50 16.23 -1.96
N GLN A 118 -12.91 16.50 -0.80
CA GLN A 118 -12.43 17.83 -0.41
C GLN A 118 -10.97 18.11 -0.82
N LYS A 119 -10.27 17.11 -1.36
CA LYS A 119 -8.93 17.23 -1.94
C LYS A 119 -9.01 17.24 -3.46
#